data_AF-A0A2V9STN2-F1
#
_entry.id   AF-A0A2V9STN2-F1
#
_cell.length_a   1.000
_cell.length_b   1.000
_cell.length_c   1.000
_cell.angle_alpha   90.00
_cell.angle_beta   90.00
_cell.angle_gamma   90.00
#
_symmetry.space_group_name_H-M   'P 1'
#
loop_
_entity.id
_entity.type
_entity.pdbx_description
1 polymer ?
#
loop_
_entity_poly.entity_id
_entity_poly.type
_entity_poly.pdbx_seq_one_letter_code
_entity_poly.pdbx_strand_id
1 'polypeptide(L)'
;MTKNGGISGVESSDGRFLYYSKYEAGGVWGMPLGGGDETQVLEEVRGGSWPNWALTSDGIYFLRFDKSPNATIQFFDFASHKIIPIWTLEKEPGWGMAMSRDGKSILYVQDEFAESNIMLVKNFR
;
A
#
# COMPACT_ATOMS: atom_id res chain seq x y z
N MET A 1 -1.35 9.54 17.62
CA MET A 1 0.09 9.23 17.83
C MET A 1 0.24 7.72 17.85
N THR A 2 0.98 7.13 16.92
CA THR A 2 1.27 5.69 16.93
C THR A 2 2.32 5.40 18.00
N LYS A 3 2.17 4.30 18.75
CA LYS A 3 3.09 3.95 19.85
C LYS A 3 4.28 3.11 19.40
N ASN A 4 4.09 2.33 18.32
CA ASN A 4 5.07 1.36 17.82
C ASN A 4 5.55 1.71 16.40
N GLY A 5 5.58 3.01 16.08
CA GLY A 5 5.90 3.51 14.74
C GLY A 5 4.78 3.25 13.72
N GLY A 6 4.98 3.73 12.50
CA GLY A 6 4.03 3.62 11.41
C GLY A 6 4.28 4.69 10.35
N ILE A 7 4.04 4.35 9.09
CA ILE A 7 4.21 5.23 7.92
C ILE A 7 3.00 5.14 7.00
N SER A 8 2.81 6.15 6.15
CA SER A 8 1.66 6.22 5.24
C SER A 8 0.31 6.11 5.96
N GLY A 9 0.09 6.92 7.01
CA GLY A 9 -1.13 6.85 7.82
C GLY A 9 -2.36 7.47 7.16
N VAL A 10 -3.52 6.83 7.31
CA VAL A 10 -4.82 7.26 6.79
C VAL A 10 -5.90 7.03 7.85
N GLU A 11 -6.69 8.05 8.17
CA GLU A 11 -7.86 7.92 9.05
C GLU A 11 -9.04 7.31 8.30
N SER A 12 -9.82 6.47 8.98
CA SER A 12 -11.09 5.98 8.43
C SER A 12 -12.07 7.13 8.22
N SER A 13 -12.95 7.00 7.22
CA SER A 13 -13.92 8.06 6.88
C SER A 13 -14.91 8.40 8.00
N ASP A 14 -15.10 7.47 8.95
CA ASP A 14 -15.92 7.65 10.15
C ASP A 14 -15.15 8.27 11.34
N GLY A 15 -13.85 8.55 11.19
CA GLY A 15 -13.00 9.18 12.21
C GLY A 15 -12.75 8.30 13.44
N ARG A 16 -12.95 6.97 13.35
CA ARG A 16 -12.78 6.06 14.49
C ARG A 16 -11.43 5.36 14.54
N PHE A 17 -10.79 5.14 13.40
CA PHE A 17 -9.57 4.34 13.29
C PHE A 17 -8.49 5.05 12.49
N LEU A 18 -7.24 4.77 12.84
CA LEU A 18 -6.06 5.10 12.05
C LEU A 18 -5.50 3.81 11.45
N TYR A 19 -5.33 3.78 10.13
CA TYR A 19 -4.66 2.71 9.41
C TYR A 19 -3.29 3.21 8.93
N TYR A 20 -2.26 2.37 8.99
CA TYR A 20 -0.91 2.74 8.56
C TYR A 20 -0.13 1.50 8.16
N SER A 21 0.87 1.69 7.31
CA SER A 21 1.84 0.62 7.02
C SER A 21 2.96 0.59 8.05
N LYS A 22 3.57 -0.58 8.19
CA LYS A 22 4.83 -0.75 8.91
C LYS A 22 5.91 -1.27 7.96
N TYR A 23 7.07 -0.62 7.97
CA TYR A 23 8.18 -1.02 7.10
C TYR A 23 8.76 -2.39 7.48
N GLU A 24 9.28 -2.52 8.71
CA GLU A 24 9.95 -3.74 9.18
C GLU A 24 9.00 -4.92 9.36
N ALA A 25 7.85 -4.69 10.00
CA ALA A 25 6.85 -5.73 10.23
C ALA A 25 6.06 -6.09 8.96
N GLY A 26 6.03 -5.19 7.97
CA GLY A 26 5.11 -5.28 6.85
C GLY A 26 3.64 -5.13 7.28
N GLY A 27 2.79 -5.09 6.26
CA GLY A 27 1.35 -5.03 6.36
C GLY A 27 0.78 -3.65 6.62
N VAL A 28 -0.55 -3.58 6.49
CA VAL A 28 -1.38 -2.48 6.97
C VAL A 28 -1.90 -2.86 8.34
N TRP A 29 -1.73 -1.95 9.29
CA TRP A 29 -2.15 -2.06 10.68
C TRP A 29 -3.24 -1.05 10.97
N GLY A 30 -4.16 -1.38 11.86
CA GLY A 30 -5.25 -0.51 12.30
C GLY A 30 -5.23 -0.34 13.82
N MET A 31 -5.58 0.85 14.30
CA MET A 31 -5.81 1.10 15.73
C MET A 31 -6.94 2.12 15.96
N PRO A 32 -7.65 2.08 17.10
CA PRO A 32 -8.62 3.12 17.44
C PRO A 32 -7.94 4.48 17.65
N LEU A 33 -8.52 5.55 17.12
CA LEU A 33 -8.00 6.92 17.31
C LEU A 33 -8.08 7.40 18.76
N GLY A 34 -9.06 6.90 19.52
CA GLY A 34 -9.18 7.13 20.97
C GLY A 34 -8.11 6.44 21.81
N GLY A 35 -7.23 5.65 21.20
CA GLY A 35 -6.24 4.82 21.87
C GLY A 35 -6.71 3.38 22.05
N GLY A 36 -5.75 2.46 22.07
CA GLY A 36 -5.96 1.02 22.10
C GLY A 36 -4.78 0.30 21.46
N ASP A 37 -4.87 -1.02 21.40
CA ASP A 37 -3.87 -1.84 20.72
C ASP A 37 -4.05 -1.75 19.20
N GLU A 38 -2.93 -1.80 18.49
CA GLU A 38 -2.91 -1.95 17.04
C GLU A 38 -3.06 -3.43 16.66
N THR A 39 -3.71 -3.71 15.54
CA THR A 39 -3.81 -5.05 14.96
C THR A 39 -3.39 -5.02 13.51
N GLN A 40 -2.79 -6.12 13.03
CA GLN A 40 -2.50 -6.28 11.61
C GLN A 40 -3.80 -6.59 10.88
N VAL A 41 -4.13 -5.77 9.88
CA VAL A 41 -5.37 -5.86 9.10
C VAL A 41 -5.12 -6.55 7.76
N LEU A 42 -3.97 -6.26 7.15
CA LEU A 42 -3.55 -6.82 5.86
C LEU A 42 -2.06 -7.14 5.91
N GLU A 43 -1.64 -8.34 5.49
CA GLU A 43 -0.23 -8.75 5.56
C GLU A 43 0.53 -8.55 4.23
N GLU A 44 -0.19 -8.32 3.15
CA GLU A 44 0.29 -8.42 1.77
C GLU A 44 1.11 -7.20 1.32
N VAL A 45 0.93 -6.06 1.98
CA VAL A 45 1.72 -4.84 1.74
C VAL A 45 3.06 -4.96 2.44
N ARG A 46 4.12 -5.40 1.75
CA ARG A 46 5.41 -5.74 2.38
C ARG A 46 6.59 -4.94 1.84
N GLY A 47 7.57 -4.71 2.71
CA GLY A 47 8.84 -4.06 2.33
C GLY A 47 8.61 -2.69 1.71
N GLY A 48 9.20 -2.47 0.53
CA GLY A 48 9.12 -1.19 -0.20
C GLY A 48 7.72 -0.78 -0.69
N SER A 49 6.71 -1.65 -0.63
CA SER A 49 5.35 -1.32 -1.08
C SER A 49 4.47 -0.63 -0.04
N TRP A 50 5.04 -0.21 1.09
CA TRP A 50 4.36 0.52 2.16
C TRP A 50 3.53 1.77 1.76
N PRO A 51 3.77 2.49 0.64
CA PRO A 51 2.88 3.58 0.21
C PRO A 51 1.81 3.14 -0.80
N ASN A 52 1.78 1.87 -1.20
CA ASN A 52 1.03 1.37 -2.35
C ASN A 52 -0.30 0.72 -1.95
N TRP A 53 -1.06 1.40 -1.10
CA TRP A 53 -2.38 0.99 -0.66
C TRP A 53 -3.29 2.20 -0.43
N ALA A 54 -4.59 1.97 -0.49
CA ALA A 54 -5.60 2.99 -0.21
C ALA A 54 -6.80 2.41 0.53
N LEU A 55 -7.30 3.16 1.51
CA LEU A 55 -8.41 2.76 2.37
C LEU A 55 -9.77 3.18 1.79
N THR A 56 -10.78 2.33 1.93
CA THR A 56 -12.20 2.67 1.76
C THR A 56 -13.00 2.27 3.01
N SER A 57 -14.31 2.54 3.01
CA SER A 57 -15.20 2.03 4.06
C SER A 57 -15.31 0.51 4.06
N ASP A 58 -15.12 -0.11 2.90
CA ASP A 58 -15.45 -1.51 2.66
C ASP A 58 -14.18 -2.39 2.62
N GLY A 59 -13.00 -1.79 2.51
CA GLY A 59 -11.76 -2.55 2.39
C GLY A 59 -10.51 -1.73 2.09
N ILE A 60 -9.48 -2.43 1.63
CA ILE A 60 -8.18 -1.86 1.25
C ILE A 60 -7.85 -2.26 -0.18
N TYR A 61 -7.60 -1.27 -1.04
CA TYR A 61 -6.97 -1.49 -2.33
C TYR A 61 -5.45 -1.48 -2.16
N PHE A 62 -4.74 -2.36 -2.84
CA PHE A 62 -3.27 -2.41 -2.75
C PHE A 62 -2.63 -2.98 -4.02
N LEU A 63 -1.36 -2.63 -4.24
CA LEU A 63 -0.54 -3.25 -5.28
C LEU A 63 0.10 -4.53 -4.80
N ARG A 64 -0.01 -5.58 -5.62
CA ARG A 64 0.60 -6.89 -5.41
C ARG A 64 1.59 -7.19 -6.53
N PHE A 65 2.82 -7.56 -6.14
CA PHE A 65 3.99 -7.69 -7.01
C PHE A 65 4.48 -9.14 -7.23
N ASP A 66 3.86 -10.14 -6.60
CA ASP A 66 4.45 -11.47 -6.38
C ASP A 66 4.04 -12.57 -7.38
N LYS A 67 3.16 -12.32 -8.37
CA LYS A 67 2.53 -13.40 -9.17
C LYS A 67 2.38 -13.22 -10.69
N SER A 68 2.99 -12.22 -11.32
CA SER A 68 2.85 -11.97 -12.77
C SER A 68 4.01 -11.10 -13.25
N PRO A 69 4.39 -11.08 -14.55
CA PRO A 69 5.35 -10.11 -15.04
C PRO A 69 5.00 -8.65 -14.69
N ASN A 70 3.72 -8.36 -14.44
CA ASN A 70 3.26 -7.03 -14.06
C ASN A 70 2.50 -7.05 -12.71
N ALA A 71 2.61 -5.97 -11.95
CA ALA A 71 1.86 -5.80 -10.71
C ALA A 71 0.33 -5.76 -10.92
N THR A 72 -0.42 -6.11 -9.88
CA THR A 72 -1.89 -6.14 -9.89
C THR A 72 -2.47 -5.25 -8.80
N ILE A 73 -3.56 -4.56 -9.10
CA ILE A 73 -4.42 -3.94 -8.09
C ILE A 73 -5.34 -5.02 -7.53
N GLN A 74 -5.28 -5.21 -6.22
CA GLN A 74 -6.09 -6.14 -5.45
C GLN A 74 -6.98 -5.36 -4.48
N PHE A 75 -8.09 -5.96 -4.07
CA PHE A 75 -8.98 -5.43 -3.04
C PHE A 75 -9.14 -6.45 -1.92
N PHE A 76 -8.79 -6.04 -0.70
CA PHE A 76 -9.10 -6.79 0.51
C PHE A 76 -10.44 -6.30 1.08
N ASP A 77 -11.44 -7.17 1.03
CA ASP A 77 -12.80 -6.89 1.48
C ASP A 77 -12.93 -7.13 3.00
N PHE A 78 -13.34 -6.12 3.76
CA PHE A 78 -13.45 -6.22 5.23
C PHE A 78 -14.58 -7.15 5.69
N ALA A 79 -15.65 -7.32 4.91
CA ALA A 79 -16.78 -8.14 5.31
C ALA A 79 -16.46 -9.64 5.23
N SER A 80 -15.76 -10.04 4.18
CA SER A 80 -15.46 -11.44 3.86
C SER A 80 -14.01 -11.86 4.15
N HIS A 81 -13.13 -10.89 4.41
CA HIS A 81 -11.67 -11.07 4.53
C HIS A 81 -11.06 -11.76 3.31
N LYS A 82 -11.62 -11.53 2.13
CA LYS A 82 -11.13 -12.08 0.87
C LYS A 82 -10.34 -11.04 0.10
N ILE A 83 -9.34 -11.52 -0.62
CA ILE A 83 -8.57 -10.74 -1.59
C ILE A 83 -9.14 -11.01 -2.97
N ILE A 84 -9.53 -9.94 -3.65
CA ILE A 84 -10.18 -9.96 -4.96
C ILE A 84 -9.27 -9.23 -5.96
N PRO A 85 -8.84 -9.88 -7.05
CA PRO A 85 -8.10 -9.20 -8.11
C PRO A 85 -9.01 -8.24 -8.86
N ILE A 86 -8.58 -7.00 -9.01
CA ILE A 86 -9.36 -5.94 -9.67
C ILE A 86 -8.80 -5.64 -11.05
N TRP A 87 -7.48 -5.50 -11.15
CA TRP A 87 -6.84 -5.11 -12.40
C TRP A 87 -5.38 -5.57 -12.47
N THR A 88 -4.91 -5.92 -13.68
CA THR A 88 -3.50 -6.19 -13.96
C THR A 88 -2.92 -4.98 -14.69
N LEU A 89 -1.87 -4.38 -14.15
CA LEU A 89 -1.23 -3.22 -14.78
C LEU A 89 -0.49 -3.65 -16.05
N GLU A 90 -0.41 -2.77 -17.03
CA GLU A 90 0.35 -3.00 -18.26
C GLU A 90 1.83 -2.64 -18.11
N LYS A 91 2.13 -1.70 -17.18
CA LYS A 91 3.48 -1.21 -16.88
C LYS A 91 3.76 -1.30 -15.38
N GLU A 92 5.02 -1.17 -15.01
CA GLU A 92 5.44 -1.14 -13.61
C GLU A 92 4.89 0.10 -12.90
N PRO A 93 4.23 -0.07 -11.74
CA PRO A 93 3.80 1.05 -10.94
C PRO A 93 4.98 1.65 -10.16
N GLY A 94 4.94 2.97 -9.98
CA GLY A 94 5.82 3.68 -9.06
C GLY A 94 5.30 3.66 -7.62
N TRP A 95 5.76 4.60 -6.80
CA TRP A 95 5.36 4.71 -5.40
C TRP A 95 4.18 5.65 -5.21
N GLY A 96 3.14 5.14 -4.55
CA GLY A 96 1.98 5.90 -4.13
C GLY A 96 0.69 5.38 -4.76
N MET A 97 -0.30 5.16 -3.91
CA MET A 97 -1.68 4.92 -4.29
C MET A 97 -2.58 5.77 -3.39
N ALA A 98 -3.66 6.30 -3.96
CA ALA A 98 -4.66 7.06 -3.22
C ALA A 98 -6.06 6.76 -3.74
N MET A 99 -7.05 6.83 -2.86
CA MET A 99 -8.47 6.73 -3.19
C MET A 99 -9.12 8.11 -3.09
N SER A 100 -10.03 8.42 -4.00
CA SER A 100 -10.88 9.60 -3.90
C SER A 100 -11.79 9.54 -2.66
N ARG A 101 -12.20 10.70 -2.13
CA ARG A 101 -13.08 10.76 -0.94
C ARG A 101 -14.40 10.02 -1.11
N ASP A 102 -14.92 9.92 -2.34
CA ASP A 102 -16.15 9.22 -2.65
C ASP A 102 -15.96 7.72 -2.91
N GLY A 103 -14.72 7.22 -2.85
CA GLY A 103 -14.39 5.80 -3.05
C GLY A 103 -14.50 5.30 -4.48
N LYS A 104 -14.67 6.20 -5.46
CA LYS A 104 -14.95 5.83 -6.86
C LYS A 104 -13.74 5.88 -7.80
N SER A 105 -12.61 6.40 -7.34
CA SER A 105 -11.44 6.60 -8.20
C SER A 105 -10.15 6.32 -7.45
N ILE A 106 -9.33 5.46 -8.02
CA ILE A 106 -7.97 5.19 -7.55
C ILE A 106 -7.00 5.99 -8.42
N LEU A 107 -6.09 6.71 -7.76
CA LEU A 107 -4.89 7.26 -8.37
C LEU A 107 -3.71 6.36 -7.98
N TYR A 108 -2.85 6.04 -8.94
CA TYR A 108 -1.59 5.34 -8.69
C TYR A 108 -0.49 5.93 -9.58
N VAL A 109 0.75 5.82 -9.12
CA VAL A 109 1.92 6.23 -9.90
C VAL A 109 2.31 5.10 -10.85
N GLN A 110 2.65 5.44 -12.10
CA GLN A 110 3.17 4.50 -13.09
C GLN A 110 4.44 5.10 -13.70
N ASP A 111 5.49 4.29 -13.78
CA ASP A 111 6.74 4.73 -14.41
C ASP A 111 6.64 4.51 -15.91
N GLU A 112 6.79 5.59 -16.68
CA GLU A 112 6.70 5.52 -18.14
C GLU A 112 8.04 5.17 -18.80
N PHE A 113 9.15 5.48 -18.13
CA PHE A 113 10.52 5.19 -18.57
C PHE A 113 11.37 4.79 -17.36
N ALA A 114 11.51 3.48 -17.11
CA ALA A 114 12.50 2.97 -16.17
C ALA A 114 13.84 2.78 -16.90
N GLU A 115 14.65 3.83 -16.98
CA GLU A 115 16.06 3.69 -17.38
C GLU A 115 16.94 3.53 -16.13
N SER A 116 17.79 2.51 -16.14
CA SER A 116 18.81 2.31 -15.12
C SER A 116 20.15 2.06 -15.80
N ASN A 117 21.13 2.92 -15.52
CA ASN A 117 22.50 2.77 -16.02
C ASN A 117 23.42 2.40 -14.85
N ILE A 118 24.13 1.27 -14.96
CA ILE A 118 25.18 0.88 -14.02
C ILE A 118 26.52 1.04 -14.73
N MET A 119 27.36 1.94 -14.21
CA MET A 119 28.71 2.19 -14.73
C MET A 119 29.74 1.69 -13.73
N LEU A 120 30.57 0.74 -14.15
CA LEU A 120 31.73 0.30 -13.36
C LEU A 120 32.94 1.15 -13.75
N VAL A 121 33.34 2.07 -12.87
CA VAL A 121 34.59 2.82 -13.03
C VAL A 121 35.73 2.04 -12.37
N LYS A 122 36.76 1.71 -13.15
CA LYS A 122 38.02 1.15 -12.65
C LYS A 122 39.12 2.20 -12.74
N ASN A 123 40.10 2.14 -11.83
CA ASN A 123 41.29 2.98 -11.78
C ASN A 123 41.04 4.47 -11.48
N PHE A 124 40.31 4.78 -10.40
CA PHE A 124 40.44 6.09 -9.78
C PHE A 124 41.87 6.26 -9.23
N ARG A 125 42.51 7.39 -9.55
CA ARG A 125 43.77 7.84 -8.94
C ARG A 125 43.47 8.88 -7.87
#